data_AF-A0A1W5T8S6-F1
#
_entry.id   AF-A0A1W5T8S6-F1
#
_cell.length_a   1.000
_cell.length_b   1.000
_cell.length_c   1.000
_cell.angle_alpha   90.00
_cell.angle_beta   90.00
_cell.angle_gamma   90.00
#
_symmetry.space_group_name_H-M   'P 1'
#
loop_
_entity.id
_entity.type
_entity.pdbx_description
1 polymer ?
#
loop_
_entity_poly.entity_id
_entity_poly.type
_entity_poly.pdbx_seq_one_letter_code
_entity_poly.pdbx_strand_id
1 'polypeptide(L)'
;MDNQKTKEKSNRKRTKTIFFTVFGLIGVVIIGLVSYLILSNNTKAQLDDFKDAVYSKNYDEVAKTLSSKDLKITHEEAKRFVDYITQDNSRSKFEKEINQIKQNIENSNRNAVTFGFITDNHNRKVIEVKMNGNQFLFIDKLAFKLILHEVFIENKSLAHAKFETKNIENKQQIILAKKNEITSIGEYLVGKYDIETIKIYDKDNSLIKDRVQGDIYFDTDKINKDGKVIAHTNFKDVNFKANVVNDEELDKDIQIYINGKYIGYKDNKVYGEYPAEKPLKVYAEGKIGDKYFKTNTVDVESNQRAEPLKIELKFDKDNIDDYIKRIKDIKIHAKSFMEDYTKDLNKAYKEKDYKYIGSYIKKDSDLEQHMRSMVEGKMRNQYKRPEFESVDYHDGRVNVVLKKEKQKKEMIKSKYTLKYNEADESFMILSYQDI
;
A
#
# COMPACT_ATOMS: atom_id res chain seq x y z
N MET A 1 80.95 -15.99 74.00
CA MET A 1 80.19 -15.74 72.76
C MET A 1 78.76 -16.24 72.97
N ASP A 2 77.98 -15.46 73.73
CA ASP A 2 76.58 -15.73 74.07
C ASP A 2 75.71 -14.64 73.45
N ASN A 3 75.04 -14.89 72.32
CA ASN A 3 73.78 -14.20 71.95
C ASN A 3 73.08 -14.65 70.65
N GLN A 4 73.03 -15.95 70.30
CA GLN A 4 72.33 -16.36 69.06
C GLN A 4 71.26 -17.45 69.18
N LYS A 5 70.99 -18.02 70.36
CA LYS A 5 70.01 -19.13 70.47
C LYS A 5 68.59 -18.76 70.91
N THR A 6 68.27 -17.51 71.21
CA THR A 6 66.97 -17.14 71.80
C THR A 6 65.98 -16.40 70.87
N LYS A 7 66.36 -16.03 69.65
CA LYS A 7 65.46 -15.27 68.73
C LYS A 7 64.68 -16.13 67.71
N GLU A 8 65.09 -17.36 67.41
CA GLU A 8 64.41 -18.16 66.37
C GLU A 8 63.10 -18.84 66.81
N LYS A 9 62.91 -19.16 68.11
CA LYS A 9 61.67 -19.81 68.58
C LYS A 9 60.48 -18.86 68.77
N SER A 10 60.72 -17.55 68.91
CA SER A 10 59.67 -16.54 69.11
C SER A 10 58.99 -16.14 67.80
N ASN A 11 59.76 -15.98 66.72
CA ASN A 11 59.24 -15.48 65.44
C ASN A 11 58.42 -16.51 64.66
N ARG A 12 58.67 -17.82 64.86
CA ARG A 12 57.96 -18.92 64.18
C ARG A 12 56.56 -19.21 64.73
N LYS A 13 56.31 -18.88 66.02
CA LYS A 13 54.96 -18.94 66.63
C LYS A 13 54.14 -17.71 66.22
N ARG A 14 54.72 -16.51 66.25
CA ARG A 14 54.04 -15.25 65.92
C ARG A 14 53.60 -15.19 64.45
N THR A 15 54.42 -15.67 63.52
CA THR A 15 54.06 -15.77 62.09
C THR A 15 52.97 -16.80 61.81
N LYS A 16 52.96 -17.97 62.47
CA LYS A 16 51.84 -18.92 62.36
C LYS A 16 50.53 -18.32 62.88
N THR A 17 50.54 -17.65 64.03
CA THR A 17 49.32 -17.02 64.57
C THR A 17 48.79 -15.92 63.66
N ILE A 18 49.65 -15.05 63.13
CA ILE A 18 49.25 -13.99 62.17
C ILE A 18 48.71 -14.59 60.87
N PHE A 19 49.32 -15.66 60.34
CA PHE A 19 48.79 -16.37 59.17
C PHE A 19 47.39 -16.96 59.44
N PHE A 20 47.16 -17.58 60.60
CA PHE A 20 45.84 -18.10 60.98
C PHE A 20 44.80 -16.97 61.19
N THR A 21 45.18 -15.83 61.77
CA THR A 21 44.27 -14.68 61.95
C THR A 21 43.89 -14.04 60.62
N VAL A 22 44.85 -13.86 59.69
CA VAL A 22 44.60 -13.28 58.36
C VAL A 22 43.78 -14.23 57.48
N PHE A 23 44.08 -15.53 57.47
CA PHE A 23 43.25 -16.52 56.76
C PHE A 23 41.85 -16.66 57.37
N GLY A 24 41.73 -16.56 58.69
CA GLY A 24 40.44 -16.53 59.38
C GLY A 24 39.60 -15.32 58.99
N LEU A 25 40.20 -14.13 58.90
CA LEU A 25 39.53 -12.89 58.46
C LEU A 25 39.09 -12.96 56.99
N ILE A 26 39.95 -13.46 56.10
CA ILE A 26 39.60 -13.71 54.70
C ILE A 26 38.48 -14.75 54.61
N GLY A 27 38.52 -15.80 55.43
CA GLY A 27 37.45 -16.80 55.53
C GLY A 27 36.12 -16.18 55.95
N VAL A 28 36.10 -15.28 56.94
CA VAL A 28 34.87 -14.56 57.37
C VAL A 28 34.36 -13.61 56.29
N VAL A 29 35.24 -12.93 55.56
CA VAL A 29 34.84 -12.06 54.43
C VAL A 29 34.29 -12.90 53.28
N ILE A 30 34.91 -14.03 52.94
CA ILE A 30 34.42 -14.96 51.93
C ILE A 30 33.09 -15.59 52.36
N ILE A 31 32.95 -16.02 53.62
CA ILE A 31 31.68 -16.53 54.16
C ILE A 31 30.64 -15.41 54.13
N GLY A 32 30.99 -14.17 54.50
CA GLY A 32 30.09 -13.02 54.41
C GLY A 32 29.65 -12.74 52.97
N LEU A 33 30.57 -12.82 52.00
CA LEU A 33 30.27 -12.66 50.57
C LEU A 33 29.42 -13.82 50.05
N VAL A 34 29.73 -15.06 50.43
CA VAL A 34 29.01 -16.27 50.04
C VAL A 34 27.62 -16.27 50.68
N SER A 35 27.49 -15.92 51.96
CA SER A 35 26.21 -15.76 52.65
C SER A 35 25.41 -14.62 52.04
N TYR A 36 26.01 -13.48 51.72
CA TYR A 36 25.34 -12.39 51.00
C TYR A 36 24.85 -12.85 49.62
N LEU A 37 25.68 -13.55 48.85
CA LEU A 37 25.32 -14.11 47.54
C LEU A 37 24.24 -15.20 47.63
N ILE A 38 24.24 -16.02 48.69
CA ILE A 38 23.22 -17.04 48.95
C ILE A 38 21.90 -16.39 49.39
N LEU A 39 21.95 -15.35 50.23
CA LEU A 39 20.78 -14.60 50.71
C LEU A 39 20.15 -13.75 49.59
N SER A 40 20.97 -13.06 48.79
CA SER A 40 20.50 -12.23 47.67
C SER A 40 20.04 -13.07 46.48
N ASN A 41 20.61 -14.26 46.26
CA ASN A 41 20.12 -15.21 45.24
C ASN A 41 19.16 -16.27 45.81
N ASN A 42 18.53 -16.05 46.96
CA ASN A 42 17.42 -16.90 47.38
C ASN A 42 16.26 -16.72 46.38
N THR A 43 15.62 -17.81 45.95
CA THR A 43 14.48 -17.76 45.01
C THR A 43 13.33 -16.91 45.52
N LYS A 44 13.10 -16.87 46.84
CA LYS A 44 12.09 -15.97 47.44
C LYS A 44 12.49 -14.50 47.35
N ALA A 45 13.77 -14.19 47.59
CA ALA A 45 14.29 -12.83 47.49
C ALA A 45 14.14 -12.33 46.04
N GLN A 46 14.48 -13.15 45.05
CA GLN A 46 14.29 -12.82 43.64
C GLN A 46 12.83 -12.55 43.26
N LEU A 47 11.87 -13.23 43.88
CA LEU A 47 10.44 -13.01 43.65
C LEU A 47 9.96 -11.70 44.33
N ASP A 48 10.44 -11.41 45.54
CA ASP A 48 10.18 -10.15 46.23
C ASP A 48 10.82 -8.97 45.47
N ASP A 49 12.07 -9.11 45.00
CA ASP A 49 12.77 -8.11 44.18
C ASP A 49 11.99 -7.80 42.89
N PHE A 50 11.47 -8.83 42.21
CA PHE A 50 10.64 -8.64 41.01
C PHE A 50 9.34 -7.88 41.32
N LYS A 51 8.64 -8.29 42.39
CA LYS A 51 7.41 -7.62 42.85
C LYS A 51 7.68 -6.16 43.23
N ASP A 52 8.79 -5.89 43.91
CA ASP A 52 9.16 -4.55 44.36
C ASP A 52 9.60 -3.68 43.17
N ALA A 53 10.34 -4.24 42.20
CA ALA A 53 10.67 -3.55 40.94
C ALA A 53 9.41 -3.16 40.16
N VAL A 54 8.44 -4.07 40.11
CA VAL A 54 7.13 -3.83 39.52
C VAL A 54 6.39 -2.67 40.22
N TYR A 55 6.24 -2.71 41.54
CA TYR A 55 5.49 -1.68 42.26
C TYR A 55 6.20 -0.33 42.36
N SER A 56 7.52 -0.33 42.37
CA SER A 56 8.35 0.89 42.31
C SER A 56 8.47 1.46 40.90
N LYS A 57 7.87 0.81 39.88
CA LYS A 57 7.98 1.19 38.47
C LYS A 57 9.45 1.24 37.98
N ASN A 58 10.28 0.37 38.50
CA ASN A 58 11.66 0.19 38.02
C ASN A 58 11.67 -0.66 36.74
N TYR A 59 11.35 -0.02 35.62
CA TYR A 59 11.18 -0.68 34.33
C TYR A 59 12.45 -1.36 33.82
N ASP A 60 13.64 -0.83 34.15
CA ASP A 60 14.90 -1.43 33.72
C ASP A 60 15.17 -2.76 34.44
N GLU A 61 14.88 -2.83 35.75
CA GLU A 61 15.00 -4.09 36.48
C GLU A 61 13.94 -5.09 36.05
N VAL A 62 12.70 -4.66 35.82
CA VAL A 62 11.64 -5.52 35.26
C VAL A 62 12.05 -6.05 33.88
N ALA A 63 12.55 -5.19 32.98
CA ALA A 63 13.03 -5.58 31.66
C ALA A 63 14.16 -6.62 31.76
N LYS A 64 15.10 -6.42 32.68
CA LYS A 64 16.21 -7.35 32.94
C LYS A 64 15.73 -8.68 33.52
N THR A 65 14.74 -8.69 34.42
CA THR A 65 14.17 -9.91 34.99
C THR A 65 13.40 -10.72 33.96
N LEU A 66 12.64 -10.07 33.08
CA LEU A 66 11.81 -10.71 32.06
C LEU A 66 12.59 -11.09 30.79
N SER A 67 13.79 -10.53 30.60
CA SER A 67 14.65 -10.88 29.47
C SER A 67 15.24 -12.29 29.63
N SER A 68 15.34 -12.99 28.51
CA SER A 68 15.99 -14.29 28.39
C SER A 68 17.11 -14.26 27.34
N LYS A 69 17.74 -15.40 27.08
CA LYS A 69 18.74 -15.51 26.01
C LYS A 69 18.11 -15.30 24.62
N ASP A 70 16.86 -15.71 24.45
CA ASP A 70 16.17 -15.76 23.16
C ASP A 70 15.25 -14.55 22.93
N LEU A 71 14.88 -13.84 23.99
CA LEU A 71 13.99 -12.67 23.94
C LEU A 71 14.50 -11.58 24.88
N LYS A 72 14.87 -10.44 24.31
CA LYS A 72 15.24 -9.24 25.08
C LYS A 72 14.04 -8.33 25.25
N ILE A 73 13.72 -7.99 26.49
CA ILE A 73 12.66 -7.05 26.83
C ILE A 73 13.26 -5.66 26.96
N THR A 74 12.63 -4.72 26.27
CA THR A 74 13.04 -3.32 26.29
C THR A 74 12.41 -2.61 27.50
N HIS A 75 12.95 -1.45 27.85
CA HIS A 75 12.36 -0.58 28.86
C HIS A 75 10.88 -0.26 28.56
N GLU A 76 10.54 0.01 27.30
CA GLU A 76 9.17 0.32 26.91
C GLU A 76 8.21 -0.86 27.08
N GLU A 77 8.63 -2.07 26.72
CA GLU A 77 7.84 -3.30 26.92
C GLU A 77 7.64 -3.59 28.41
N ALA A 78 8.68 -3.42 29.22
CA ALA A 78 8.57 -3.55 30.68
C ALA A 78 7.62 -2.50 31.27
N LYS A 79 7.68 -1.25 30.79
CA LYS A 79 6.74 -0.20 31.18
C LYS A 79 5.30 -0.58 30.83
N ARG A 80 5.04 -1.05 29.61
CA ARG A 80 3.69 -1.52 29.18
C ARG A 80 3.17 -2.64 30.09
N PHE A 81 4.02 -3.63 30.40
CA PHE A 81 3.68 -4.71 31.31
C PHE A 81 3.36 -4.22 32.73
N VAL A 82 4.20 -3.37 33.31
CA VAL A 82 3.97 -2.80 34.65
C VAL A 82 2.69 -1.97 34.66
N ASP A 83 2.48 -1.12 33.65
CA ASP A 83 1.27 -0.30 33.50
C ASP A 83 0.01 -1.18 33.35
N TYR A 84 0.13 -2.40 32.80
CA TYR A 84 -0.96 -3.38 32.72
C TYR A 84 -1.26 -4.04 34.07
N ILE A 85 -0.27 -4.71 34.68
CA ILE A 85 -0.47 -5.51 35.89
C ILE A 85 -0.77 -4.66 37.14
N THR A 86 -0.42 -3.37 37.14
CA THR A 86 -0.66 -2.47 38.28
C THR A 86 -2.04 -1.80 38.26
N GLN A 87 -2.87 -2.06 37.24
CA GLN A 87 -4.27 -1.61 37.21
C GLN A 87 -5.07 -2.23 38.38
N ASP A 88 -6.05 -1.51 38.93
CA ASP A 88 -6.70 -1.87 40.20
C ASP A 88 -7.17 -3.32 40.30
N ASN A 89 -7.80 -3.85 39.24
CA ASN A 89 -8.25 -5.25 39.19
C ASN A 89 -7.09 -6.25 39.03
N SER A 90 -6.07 -5.91 38.25
CA SER A 90 -4.92 -6.76 37.96
C SER A 90 -3.92 -6.82 39.12
N ARG A 91 -3.83 -5.74 39.90
CA ARG A 91 -2.88 -5.61 41.02
C ARG A 91 -3.15 -6.61 42.13
N SER A 92 -4.40 -6.71 42.59
CA SER A 92 -4.78 -7.68 43.63
C SER A 92 -4.55 -9.12 43.17
N LYS A 93 -4.79 -9.38 41.88
CA LYS A 93 -4.55 -10.69 41.28
C LYS A 93 -3.05 -11.02 41.23
N PHE A 94 -2.23 -10.09 40.74
CA PHE A 94 -0.78 -10.22 40.70
C PHE A 94 -0.21 -10.52 42.10
N GLU A 95 -0.66 -9.80 43.13
CA GLU A 95 -0.21 -10.04 44.51
C GLU A 95 -0.56 -11.45 45.02
N LYS A 96 -1.79 -11.92 44.74
CA LYS A 96 -2.21 -13.28 45.09
C LYS A 96 -1.36 -14.33 44.37
N GLU A 97 -1.11 -14.15 43.07
CA GLU A 97 -0.29 -15.06 42.27
C GLU A 97 1.16 -15.11 42.76
N ILE A 98 1.77 -13.95 43.06
CA ILE A 98 3.11 -13.89 43.66
C ILE A 98 3.17 -14.62 45.00
N ASN A 99 2.19 -14.42 45.88
CA ASN A 99 2.15 -15.10 47.18
C ASN A 99 1.97 -16.61 47.03
N GLN A 100 1.14 -17.06 46.08
CA GLN A 100 0.98 -18.49 45.78
C GLN A 100 2.26 -19.10 45.24
N ILE A 101 2.97 -18.42 44.33
CA ILE A 101 4.27 -18.85 43.81
C ILE A 101 5.28 -18.97 44.96
N LYS A 102 5.29 -18.01 45.90
CA LYS A 102 6.15 -18.04 47.08
C LYS A 102 5.89 -19.26 47.97
N GLN A 103 4.63 -19.59 48.22
CA GLN A 103 4.23 -20.80 48.96
C GLN A 103 4.60 -22.08 48.22
N ASN A 104 4.47 -22.10 46.90
CA ASN A 104 4.85 -23.25 46.10
C ASN A 104 6.36 -23.50 46.17
N ILE A 105 7.18 -22.45 46.15
CA ILE A 105 8.64 -22.54 46.36
C ILE A 105 8.96 -23.16 47.73
N GLU A 106 8.21 -22.81 48.78
CA GLU A 106 8.39 -23.37 50.14
C GLU A 106 8.06 -24.85 50.24
N ASN A 107 6.95 -25.25 49.62
CA ASN A 107 6.40 -26.60 49.73
C ASN A 107 6.98 -27.56 48.68
N SER A 108 7.66 -27.03 47.66
CA SER A 108 8.25 -27.85 46.60
C SER A 108 9.54 -28.54 47.07
N ASN A 109 9.61 -29.85 46.83
CA ASN A 109 10.89 -30.55 46.80
C ASN A 109 11.80 -29.90 45.74
N ARG A 110 13.12 -29.88 45.96
CA ARG A 110 14.15 -29.23 45.11
C ARG A 110 14.14 -29.59 43.60
N ASN A 111 13.25 -30.47 43.18
CA ASN A 111 13.07 -30.97 41.82
C ASN A 111 11.82 -30.40 41.10
N ALA A 112 11.06 -29.48 41.70
CA ALA A 112 9.91 -28.88 41.02
C ALA A 112 10.35 -28.06 39.80
N VAL A 113 9.75 -28.37 38.65
CA VAL A 113 10.12 -27.75 37.36
C VAL A 113 9.44 -26.40 37.16
N THR A 114 8.28 -26.14 37.76
CA THR A 114 7.52 -24.88 37.65
C THR A 114 6.85 -24.53 38.99
N PHE A 115 6.96 -23.28 39.44
CA PHE A 115 6.42 -22.78 40.71
C PHE A 115 5.06 -22.09 40.59
N GLY A 116 4.71 -21.61 39.39
CA GLY A 116 3.38 -21.06 39.11
C GLY A 116 3.38 -20.10 37.92
N PHE A 117 2.27 -19.39 37.77
CA PHE A 117 2.05 -18.48 36.64
C PHE A 117 1.53 -17.13 37.12
N ILE A 118 1.94 -16.08 36.44
CA ILE A 118 1.26 -14.79 36.45
C ILE A 118 0.34 -14.76 35.23
N THR A 119 -0.92 -14.34 35.42
CA THR A 119 -1.94 -14.39 34.37
C THR A 119 -2.60 -13.04 34.13
N ASP A 120 -3.12 -12.87 32.91
CA ASP A 120 -3.82 -11.66 32.47
C ASP A 120 -5.25 -11.60 33.02
N ASN A 121 -6.01 -10.56 32.71
CA ASN A 121 -7.40 -10.40 33.17
C ASN A 121 -8.36 -11.50 32.67
N HIS A 122 -7.97 -12.26 31.64
CA HIS A 122 -8.70 -13.39 31.08
C HIS A 122 -8.16 -14.75 31.56
N ASN A 123 -7.28 -14.76 32.57
CA ASN A 123 -6.58 -15.94 33.08
C ASN A 123 -5.69 -16.65 32.04
N ARG A 124 -5.31 -15.98 30.95
CA ARG A 124 -4.27 -16.47 30.03
C ARG A 124 -2.92 -16.25 30.71
N LYS A 125 -2.02 -17.22 30.54
CA LYS A 125 -0.68 -17.18 31.16
C LYS A 125 0.18 -16.14 30.47
N VAL A 126 0.88 -15.33 31.27
CA VAL A 126 1.77 -14.25 30.80
C VAL A 126 3.21 -14.54 31.21
N ILE A 127 3.42 -15.02 32.43
CA ILE A 127 4.74 -15.39 32.94
C ILE A 127 4.66 -16.76 33.60
N GLU A 128 5.55 -17.66 33.21
CA GLU A 128 5.84 -18.89 33.93
C GLU A 128 7.06 -18.67 34.84
N VAL A 129 6.88 -18.88 36.15
CA VAL A 129 7.98 -18.80 37.13
C VAL A 129 8.47 -20.21 37.41
N LYS A 130 9.75 -20.46 37.14
CA LYS A 130 10.37 -21.79 37.29
C LYS A 130 11.82 -21.73 37.74
N MET A 131 12.39 -22.88 38.09
CA MET A 131 13.82 -23.00 38.38
C MET A 131 14.64 -22.88 37.09
N ASN A 132 15.72 -22.10 37.12
CA ASN A 132 16.68 -22.00 36.02
C ASN A 132 17.61 -23.22 36.05
N GLY A 133 17.51 -24.09 35.04
CA GLY A 133 18.06 -25.46 35.03
C GLY A 133 19.58 -25.66 35.14
N ASN A 134 20.38 -24.60 35.36
CA ASN A 134 21.80 -24.73 35.67
C ASN A 134 22.01 -24.72 37.19
N GLN A 135 21.85 -25.88 37.84
CA GLN A 135 22.30 -26.07 39.22
C GLN A 135 23.83 -26.07 39.28
N PHE A 136 24.44 -24.89 39.39
CA PHE A 136 25.84 -24.79 39.82
C PHE A 136 25.89 -24.68 41.34
N LEU A 137 26.00 -25.85 41.97
CA LEU A 137 26.40 -26.17 43.34
C LEU A 137 25.85 -25.40 44.56
N PHE A 138 25.40 -24.13 44.53
CA PHE A 138 24.85 -23.43 45.73
C PHE A 138 23.88 -22.26 45.44
N ILE A 139 23.45 -22.03 44.19
CA ILE A 139 22.62 -20.87 43.81
C ILE A 139 21.38 -21.30 43.02
N ASP A 140 20.21 -21.24 43.65
CA ASP A 140 18.91 -21.47 43.01
C ASP A 140 18.43 -20.16 42.36
N LYS A 141 18.40 -20.11 41.02
CA LYS A 141 17.95 -18.92 40.28
C LYS A 141 16.56 -19.13 39.69
N LEU A 142 15.66 -18.17 39.85
CA LEU A 142 14.38 -18.17 39.15
C LEU A 142 14.56 -17.77 37.69
N ALA A 143 13.79 -18.41 36.82
CA ALA A 143 13.57 -18.00 35.44
C ALA A 143 12.12 -17.55 35.29
N PHE A 144 11.95 -16.31 34.81
CA PHE A 144 10.66 -15.73 34.47
C PHE A 144 10.48 -15.88 32.96
N LYS A 145 9.84 -16.97 32.54
CA LYS A 145 9.63 -17.24 31.12
C LYS A 145 8.35 -16.54 30.66
N LEU A 146 8.50 -15.59 29.75
CA LEU A 146 7.37 -14.92 29.12
C LEU A 146 6.59 -15.85 28.19
N ILE A 147 5.27 -15.65 28.19
CA ILE A 147 4.32 -16.24 27.26
C ILE A 147 3.66 -15.06 26.54
N LEU A 148 4.03 -14.88 25.27
CA LEU A 148 3.51 -13.80 24.45
C LEU A 148 2.16 -14.19 23.83
N HIS A 149 1.37 -13.19 23.46
CA HIS A 149 0.07 -13.36 22.83
C HIS A 149 0.14 -12.93 21.37
N GLU A 150 -0.37 -13.79 20.49
CA GLU A 150 -0.45 -13.50 19.07
C GLU A 150 -1.49 -12.41 18.79
N VAL A 151 -1.10 -11.42 18.01
CA VAL A 151 -1.95 -10.30 17.60
C VAL A 151 -2.15 -10.36 16.11
N PHE A 152 -3.37 -10.06 15.65
CA PHE A 152 -3.72 -10.16 14.26
C PHE A 152 -4.27 -8.86 13.71
N ILE A 153 -4.10 -8.64 12.41
CA ILE A 153 -4.77 -7.59 11.66
C ILE A 153 -5.76 -8.21 10.68
N GLU A 154 -6.97 -7.65 10.60
CA GLU A 154 -7.97 -8.06 9.63
C GLU A 154 -7.92 -7.10 8.43
N ASN A 155 -7.46 -7.59 7.27
CA ASN A 155 -7.40 -6.75 6.08
C ASN A 155 -8.71 -6.81 5.29
N LYS A 156 -9.59 -5.85 5.54
CA LYS A 156 -10.86 -5.66 4.80
C LYS A 156 -10.72 -4.88 3.50
N SER A 157 -9.50 -4.51 3.12
CA SER A 157 -9.23 -3.68 1.94
C SER A 157 -9.46 -4.47 0.65
N LEU A 158 -9.60 -3.76 -0.47
CA LEU A 158 -9.81 -4.37 -1.80
C LEU A 158 -8.57 -5.05 -2.39
N ALA A 159 -7.40 -4.90 -1.75
CA ALA A 159 -6.11 -5.43 -2.17
C ALA A 159 -5.28 -5.89 -0.97
N HIS A 160 -4.12 -6.50 -1.23
CA HIS A 160 -3.14 -6.84 -0.19
C HIS A 160 -2.60 -5.55 0.47
N ALA A 161 -2.38 -5.56 1.77
CA ALA A 161 -1.76 -4.45 2.49
C ALA A 161 -0.35 -4.83 2.94
N LYS A 162 0.57 -3.86 2.89
CA LYS A 162 1.95 -4.01 3.34
C LYS A 162 2.20 -2.99 4.45
N PHE A 163 2.63 -3.47 5.62
CA PHE A 163 2.93 -2.63 6.77
C PHE A 163 4.38 -2.84 7.18
N GLU A 164 5.11 -1.75 7.36
CA GLU A 164 6.44 -1.77 7.96
C GLU A 164 6.33 -1.24 9.39
N THR A 165 6.73 -2.07 10.35
CA THR A 165 6.57 -1.81 11.78
C THR A 165 7.71 -2.45 12.57
N LYS A 166 7.76 -2.17 13.88
CA LYS A 166 8.72 -2.81 14.80
C LYS A 166 8.04 -3.93 15.58
N ASN A 167 8.78 -5.01 15.82
CA ASN A 167 8.35 -6.07 16.73
C ASN A 167 8.69 -5.71 18.20
N ILE A 168 8.35 -6.62 19.13
CA ILE A 168 8.60 -6.47 20.57
C ILE A 168 10.08 -6.22 20.95
N GLU A 169 11.04 -6.64 20.10
CA GLU A 169 12.47 -6.41 20.29
C GLU A 169 12.98 -5.13 19.58
N ASN A 170 12.08 -4.25 19.14
CA ASN A 170 12.39 -3.07 18.32
C ASN A 170 13.07 -3.37 16.97
N LYS A 171 12.96 -4.60 16.46
CA LYS A 171 13.45 -4.97 15.13
C LYS A 171 12.40 -4.65 14.07
N GLN A 172 12.81 -4.05 12.96
CA GLN A 172 11.93 -3.79 11.83
C GLN A 172 11.45 -5.09 11.18
N GLN A 173 10.18 -5.12 10.79
CA GLN A 173 9.55 -6.20 10.06
C GLN A 173 8.55 -5.65 9.03
N ILE A 174 8.30 -6.43 7.98
CA ILE A 174 7.29 -6.15 6.97
C ILE A 174 6.19 -7.21 7.08
N ILE A 175 4.97 -6.76 7.32
CA ILE A 175 3.77 -7.60 7.40
C ILE A 175 3.03 -7.48 6.07
N LEU A 176 2.80 -8.61 5.41
CA LEU A 176 1.95 -8.71 4.23
C LEU A 176 0.57 -9.23 4.64
N ALA A 177 -0.39 -8.33 4.84
CA ALA A 177 -1.76 -8.70 5.15
C ALA A 177 -2.52 -9.00 3.85
N LYS A 178 -2.88 -10.26 3.64
CA LYS A 178 -3.57 -10.64 2.40
C LYS A 178 -5.02 -10.12 2.37
N LYS A 179 -5.52 -9.86 1.17
CA LYS A 179 -6.88 -9.37 0.96
C LYS A 179 -7.90 -10.30 1.62
N ASN A 180 -8.80 -9.75 2.44
CA ASN A 180 -9.86 -10.48 3.13
C ASN A 180 -9.35 -11.61 4.04
N GLU A 181 -8.12 -11.51 4.53
CA GLU A 181 -7.52 -12.48 5.45
C GLU A 181 -7.15 -11.82 6.78
N ILE A 182 -7.20 -12.63 7.84
CA ILE A 182 -6.66 -12.30 9.16
C ILE A 182 -5.20 -12.73 9.18
N THR A 183 -4.29 -11.79 9.37
CA THR A 183 -2.84 -12.03 9.33
C THR A 183 -2.21 -11.74 10.68
N SER A 184 -1.33 -12.61 11.15
CA SER A 184 -0.54 -12.37 12.37
C SER A 184 0.43 -11.21 12.15
N ILE A 185 0.47 -10.29 13.12
CA ILE A 185 1.42 -9.16 13.14
C ILE A 185 2.56 -9.37 14.14
N GLY A 186 2.63 -10.56 14.73
CA GLY A 186 3.61 -10.95 15.72
C GLY A 186 3.00 -11.28 17.08
N GLU A 187 3.88 -11.65 18.00
CA GLU A 187 3.53 -11.95 19.40
C GLU A 187 3.99 -10.80 20.30
N TYR A 188 3.12 -10.42 21.23
CA TYR A 188 3.31 -9.26 22.10
C TYR A 188 3.06 -9.63 23.56
N LEU A 189 3.67 -8.85 24.47
CA LEU A 189 3.38 -8.97 25.90
C LEU A 189 2.01 -8.36 26.20
N VAL A 190 1.45 -8.62 27.38
CA VAL A 190 0.19 -7.98 27.78
C VAL A 190 0.34 -6.47 27.90
N GLY A 191 -0.65 -5.74 27.40
CA GLY A 191 -0.68 -4.30 27.46
C GLY A 191 -1.51 -3.64 26.36
N LYS A 192 -1.46 -2.32 26.35
CA LYS A 192 -1.99 -1.46 25.29
C LYS A 192 -0.86 -1.02 24.40
N TYR A 193 -1.05 -1.20 23.10
CA TYR A 193 -0.06 -0.89 22.08
C TYR A 193 -0.59 0.18 21.14
N ASP A 194 0.31 1.07 20.80
CA ASP A 194 0.19 2.08 19.75
C ASP A 194 1.54 2.08 19.03
N ILE A 195 1.60 1.41 17.89
CA ILE A 195 2.84 1.11 17.18
C ILE A 195 2.88 1.93 15.90
N GLU A 196 3.79 2.91 15.88
CA GLU A 196 4.10 3.68 14.68
C GLU A 196 4.42 2.74 13.52
N THR A 197 3.69 2.91 12.43
CA THR A 197 3.68 1.99 11.29
C THR A 197 3.64 2.75 9.98
N ILE A 198 4.34 2.25 8.98
CA ILE A 198 4.28 2.78 7.62
C ILE A 198 3.46 1.82 6.75
N LYS A 199 2.34 2.30 6.18
CA LYS A 199 1.60 1.56 5.14
C LYS A 199 2.27 1.83 3.79
N ILE A 200 2.67 0.77 3.10
CA ILE A 200 3.41 0.84 1.84
C ILE A 200 2.45 0.62 0.67
N TYR A 201 2.37 1.60 -0.21
CA TYR A 201 1.67 1.53 -1.49
C TYR A 201 2.69 1.37 -2.61
N ASP A 202 2.70 0.22 -3.26
CA ASP A 202 3.59 -0.10 -4.36
C ASP A 202 2.81 -0.74 -5.53
N LYS A 203 3.55 -1.17 -6.56
CA LYS A 203 2.95 -1.72 -7.78
C LYS A 203 2.12 -3.00 -7.54
N ASP A 204 2.33 -3.70 -6.43
CA ASP A 204 1.66 -4.97 -6.15
C ASP A 204 0.28 -4.76 -5.50
N ASN A 205 0.05 -3.59 -4.90
CA ASN A 205 -1.17 -3.32 -4.15
C ASN A 205 -1.85 -1.99 -4.47
N SER A 206 -1.23 -1.10 -5.24
CA SER A 206 -1.81 0.21 -5.55
C SER A 206 -1.36 0.78 -6.89
N LEU A 207 -2.25 1.61 -7.49
CA LEU A 207 -1.93 2.41 -8.66
C LEU A 207 -1.03 3.60 -8.31
N ILE A 208 -1.26 4.18 -7.13
CA ILE A 208 -0.53 5.33 -6.62
C ILE A 208 0.49 4.82 -5.61
N LYS A 209 1.76 5.05 -5.89
CA LYS A 209 2.86 4.59 -5.03
C LYS A 209 3.17 5.66 -4.00
N ASP A 210 3.24 5.26 -2.74
CA ASP A 210 3.60 6.14 -1.63
C ASP A 210 3.89 5.33 -0.35
N ARG A 211 4.35 6.01 0.69
CA ARG A 211 4.51 5.47 2.04
C ARG A 211 3.80 6.42 3.00
N VAL A 212 2.77 5.92 3.66
CA VAL A 212 1.91 6.73 4.55
C VAL A 212 2.20 6.35 5.99
N GLN A 213 2.48 7.36 6.81
CA GLN A 213 2.64 7.16 8.24
C GLN A 213 1.26 7.02 8.91
N GLY A 214 1.18 6.09 9.86
CA GLY A 214 0.02 5.88 10.69
C GLY A 214 0.37 4.92 11.82
N ASP A 215 -0.65 4.31 12.41
CA ASP A 215 -0.46 3.52 13.62
C ASP A 215 -1.23 2.21 13.56
N ILE A 216 -0.65 1.17 14.16
CA ILE A 216 -1.34 -0.06 14.54
C ILE A 216 -1.57 -0.01 16.04
N TYR A 217 -2.83 -0.03 16.46
CA TYR A 217 -3.20 -0.01 17.88
C TYR A 217 -4.02 -1.23 18.27
N PHE A 218 -3.74 -1.76 19.45
CA PHE A 218 -4.48 -2.88 20.03
C PHE A 218 -4.36 -2.91 21.55
N ASP A 219 -5.27 -3.64 22.18
CA ASP A 219 -5.28 -3.91 23.61
C ASP A 219 -5.35 -5.42 23.78
N THR A 220 -4.37 -6.04 24.44
CA THR A 220 -4.33 -7.50 24.57
C THR A 220 -5.51 -8.07 25.34
N ASP A 221 -6.22 -7.25 26.14
CA ASP A 221 -7.46 -7.67 26.81
C ASP A 221 -8.67 -7.63 25.89
N LYS A 222 -8.61 -6.94 24.74
CA LYS A 222 -9.72 -6.90 23.78
C LYS A 222 -9.64 -8.09 22.84
N ILE A 223 -10.18 -9.22 23.28
CA ILE A 223 -10.32 -10.43 22.47
C ILE A 223 -11.66 -10.48 21.74
N ASN A 224 -11.64 -10.99 20.51
CA ASN A 224 -12.86 -11.28 19.75
C ASN A 224 -13.52 -12.59 20.26
N LYS A 225 -14.65 -12.98 19.64
CA LYS A 225 -15.39 -14.20 20.00
C LYS A 225 -14.56 -15.50 19.87
N ASP A 226 -13.51 -15.48 19.04
CA ASP A 226 -12.61 -16.61 18.82
C ASP A 226 -11.37 -16.57 19.72
N GLY A 227 -11.31 -15.64 20.69
CA GLY A 227 -10.19 -15.47 21.61
C GLY A 227 -8.96 -14.78 21.01
N LYS A 228 -9.08 -14.17 19.82
CA LYS A 228 -7.98 -13.47 19.14
C LYS A 228 -7.95 -11.98 19.47
N VAL A 229 -6.76 -11.42 19.64
CA VAL A 229 -6.55 -9.97 19.74
C VAL A 229 -6.50 -9.40 18.33
N ILE A 230 -7.47 -8.57 17.97
CA ILE A 230 -7.54 -7.92 16.65
C ILE A 230 -7.05 -6.49 16.78
N ALA A 231 -5.97 -6.18 16.07
CA ALA A 231 -5.44 -4.85 15.94
C ALA A 231 -6.22 -4.01 14.93
N HIS A 232 -6.22 -2.72 15.19
CA HIS A 232 -6.84 -1.73 14.35
C HIS A 232 -5.77 -0.81 13.75
N THR A 233 -6.08 -0.26 12.58
CA THR A 233 -5.18 0.62 11.84
C THR A 233 -5.76 2.01 11.72
N ASN A 234 -4.90 3.02 11.76
CA ASN A 234 -5.26 4.39 11.43
C ASN A 234 -4.33 4.92 10.33
N PHE A 235 -4.80 4.96 9.09
CA PHE A 235 -4.07 5.51 7.95
C PHE A 235 -4.92 6.53 7.19
N LYS A 236 -4.28 7.58 6.66
CA LYS A 236 -4.93 8.55 5.78
C LYS A 236 -4.99 8.01 4.36
N ASP A 237 -6.00 7.20 4.10
CA ASP A 237 -6.28 6.67 2.78
C ASP A 237 -7.69 6.99 2.31
N VAL A 238 -7.93 6.72 1.03
CA VAL A 238 -9.22 6.96 0.41
C VAL A 238 -9.53 5.91 -0.62
N ASN A 239 -10.81 5.58 -0.72
CA ASN A 239 -11.37 4.83 -1.83
C ASN A 239 -12.64 5.56 -2.30
N PHE A 240 -12.95 5.44 -3.60
CA PHE A 240 -14.07 6.16 -4.20
C PHE A 240 -14.72 5.37 -5.35
N LYS A 241 -15.97 5.70 -5.65
CA LYS A 241 -16.69 5.33 -6.85
C LYS A 241 -16.85 6.57 -7.72
N ALA A 242 -16.45 6.46 -8.97
CA ALA A 242 -16.65 7.52 -9.95
C ALA A 242 -17.97 7.31 -10.68
N ASN A 243 -18.79 8.35 -10.76
CA ASN A 243 -19.92 8.46 -11.66
C ASN A 243 -19.50 9.37 -12.83
N VAL A 244 -19.37 8.80 -14.02
CA VAL A 244 -19.05 9.57 -15.23
C VAL A 244 -20.37 10.00 -15.89
N VAL A 245 -20.48 11.27 -16.24
CA VAL A 245 -21.71 11.89 -16.76
C VAL A 245 -21.44 12.59 -18.09
N ASN A 246 -22.43 12.58 -18.99
CA ASN A 246 -22.38 13.10 -20.35
C ASN A 246 -21.39 12.33 -21.24
N ASP A 247 -21.31 11.02 -21.08
CA ASP A 247 -20.42 10.13 -21.83
C ASP A 247 -21.12 9.35 -22.95
N GLU A 248 -22.40 9.64 -23.23
CA GLU A 248 -23.23 8.81 -24.11
C GLU A 248 -22.75 8.81 -25.57
N GLU A 249 -22.16 9.91 -26.02
CA GLU A 249 -21.62 10.09 -27.37
C GLU A 249 -20.13 9.74 -27.49
N LEU A 250 -19.48 9.37 -26.39
CA LEU A 250 -18.06 9.00 -26.36
C LEU A 250 -17.85 7.53 -26.71
N ASP A 251 -16.65 7.22 -27.19
CA ASP A 251 -16.20 5.84 -27.32
C ASP A 251 -16.12 5.18 -25.93
N LYS A 252 -16.40 3.87 -25.87
CA LYS A 252 -16.59 3.12 -24.61
C LYS A 252 -15.30 2.94 -23.77
N ASP A 253 -14.13 3.35 -24.27
CA ASP A 253 -12.83 3.17 -23.65
C ASP A 253 -12.41 4.34 -22.75
N ILE A 254 -13.33 4.83 -21.92
CA ILE A 254 -13.10 5.90 -20.96
C ILE A 254 -12.05 5.48 -19.93
N GLN A 255 -11.15 6.40 -19.60
CA GLN A 255 -10.09 6.22 -18.60
C GLN A 255 -10.26 7.19 -17.44
N ILE A 256 -10.09 6.69 -16.21
CA ILE A 256 -9.99 7.51 -15.00
C ILE A 256 -8.53 7.79 -14.72
N TYR A 257 -8.18 9.05 -14.56
CA TYR A 257 -6.86 9.52 -14.18
C TYR A 257 -6.86 9.93 -12.71
N ILE A 258 -5.89 9.41 -11.95
CA ILE A 258 -5.69 9.66 -10.53
C ILE A 258 -4.25 10.14 -10.38
N ASN A 259 -4.04 11.40 -10.03
CA ASN A 259 -2.72 12.04 -10.02
C ASN A 259 -1.90 11.78 -11.30
N GLY A 260 -2.57 11.79 -12.46
CA GLY A 260 -1.96 11.56 -13.78
C GLY A 260 -1.69 10.09 -14.14
N LYS A 261 -1.97 9.12 -13.26
CA LYS A 261 -1.96 7.69 -13.59
C LYS A 261 -3.35 7.25 -14.03
N TYR A 262 -3.46 6.49 -15.10
CA TYR A 262 -4.75 6.10 -15.67
C TYR A 262 -5.12 4.65 -15.35
N ILE A 263 -6.41 4.39 -15.33
CA ILE A 263 -7.01 3.07 -15.24
C ILE A 263 -8.36 3.09 -15.96
N GLY A 264 -8.74 1.99 -16.61
CA GLY A 264 -10.04 1.92 -17.30
C GLY A 264 -11.23 2.22 -16.37
N TYR A 265 -12.17 3.01 -16.87
CA TYR A 265 -13.44 3.27 -16.22
C TYR A 265 -14.31 2.01 -16.20
N LYS A 266 -14.99 1.76 -15.08
CA LYS A 266 -16.03 0.75 -14.94
C LYS A 266 -17.10 1.30 -14.00
N ASP A 267 -18.34 1.23 -14.44
CA ASP A 267 -19.48 1.63 -13.60
C ASP A 267 -19.48 0.83 -12.27
N ASN A 268 -19.87 1.52 -11.20
CA ASN A 268 -19.97 0.99 -9.83
C ASN A 268 -18.68 0.39 -9.22
N LYS A 269 -17.55 0.46 -9.92
CA LYS A 269 -16.25 0.01 -9.40
C LYS A 269 -15.76 0.93 -8.28
N VAL A 270 -15.23 0.33 -7.22
CA VAL A 270 -14.47 1.05 -6.20
C VAL A 270 -13.00 1.13 -6.62
N TYR A 271 -12.47 2.34 -6.65
CA TYR A 271 -11.08 2.65 -6.91
C TYR A 271 -10.37 2.92 -5.58
N GLY A 272 -9.17 2.34 -5.42
CA GLY A 272 -8.40 2.42 -4.18
C GLY A 272 -8.32 1.08 -3.44
N GLU A 273 -7.82 1.06 -2.21
CA GLU A 273 -7.39 2.23 -1.42
C GLU A 273 -6.12 2.89 -1.95
N TYR A 274 -6.09 4.22 -1.89
CA TYR A 274 -4.96 5.05 -2.29
C TYR A 274 -4.47 5.90 -1.11
N PRO A 275 -3.16 6.22 -1.08
CA PRO A 275 -2.61 7.15 -0.11
C PRO A 275 -3.24 8.53 -0.31
N ALA A 276 -3.71 9.15 0.78
CA ALA A 276 -4.46 10.41 0.74
C ALA A 276 -3.99 11.39 1.83
N GLU A 277 -2.68 11.42 2.12
CA GLU A 277 -2.07 12.50 2.92
C GLU A 277 -2.24 13.86 2.23
N LYS A 278 -2.32 13.85 0.90
CA LYS A 278 -2.69 14.98 0.05
C LYS A 278 -3.92 14.61 -0.79
N PRO A 279 -4.78 15.58 -1.15
CA PRO A 279 -5.91 15.32 -2.02
C PRO A 279 -5.46 14.68 -3.34
N LEU A 280 -6.19 13.64 -3.77
CA LEU A 280 -5.99 13.00 -5.07
C LEU A 280 -6.75 13.79 -6.15
N LYS A 281 -6.05 14.17 -7.22
CA LYS A 281 -6.68 14.81 -8.39
C LYS A 281 -7.25 13.74 -9.31
N VAL A 282 -8.57 13.71 -9.44
CA VAL A 282 -9.29 12.71 -10.23
C VAL A 282 -10.06 13.35 -11.37
N TYR A 283 -9.92 12.82 -12.58
CA TYR A 283 -10.73 13.20 -13.75
C TYR A 283 -10.90 11.98 -14.67
N ALA A 284 -11.83 12.08 -15.62
CA ALA A 284 -11.99 11.09 -16.69
C ALA A 284 -11.60 11.70 -18.05
N GLU A 285 -11.11 10.85 -18.93
CA GLU A 285 -10.82 11.15 -20.32
C GLU A 285 -11.53 10.12 -21.21
N GLY A 286 -12.23 10.61 -22.23
CA GLY A 286 -12.87 9.80 -23.26
C GLY A 286 -12.65 10.44 -24.62
N LYS A 287 -13.04 9.77 -25.69
CA LYS A 287 -12.74 10.23 -27.05
C LYS A 287 -13.92 10.08 -27.99
N ILE A 288 -13.91 10.85 -29.07
CA ILE A 288 -14.78 10.67 -30.24
C ILE A 288 -13.85 10.62 -31.46
N GLY A 289 -13.63 9.41 -31.99
CA GLY A 289 -12.56 9.19 -32.96
C GLY A 289 -11.21 9.51 -32.33
N ASP A 290 -10.48 10.47 -32.90
CA ASP A 290 -9.13 10.83 -32.44
C ASP A 290 -9.10 12.04 -31.48
N LYS A 291 -10.25 12.69 -31.23
CA LYS A 291 -10.33 13.83 -30.31
C LYS A 291 -10.65 13.37 -28.89
N TYR A 292 -9.79 13.75 -27.95
CA TYR A 292 -9.99 13.53 -26.53
C TYR A 292 -10.77 14.66 -25.87
N PHE A 293 -11.65 14.28 -24.94
CA PHE A 293 -12.42 15.14 -24.07
C PHE A 293 -12.09 14.78 -22.63
N LYS A 294 -12.12 15.79 -21.76
CA LYS A 294 -11.78 15.66 -20.35
C LYS A 294 -12.92 16.18 -19.49
N THR A 295 -13.19 15.52 -18.38
CA THR A 295 -14.15 16.01 -17.38
C THR A 295 -13.58 17.16 -16.54
N ASN A 296 -14.42 17.74 -15.68
CA ASN A 296 -13.91 18.46 -14.51
C ASN A 296 -12.94 17.59 -13.70
N THR A 297 -11.99 18.23 -13.02
CA THR A 297 -11.10 17.57 -12.06
C THR A 297 -11.67 17.74 -10.66
N VAL A 298 -11.77 16.65 -9.91
CA VAL A 298 -12.25 16.61 -8.52
C VAL A 298 -11.06 16.28 -7.62
N ASP A 299 -10.92 17.03 -6.53
CA ASP A 299 -9.97 16.73 -5.46
C ASP A 299 -10.64 15.78 -4.46
N VAL A 300 -10.04 14.61 -4.26
CA VAL A 300 -10.55 13.53 -3.42
C VAL A 300 -9.68 13.40 -2.18
N GLU A 301 -10.25 13.73 -1.02
CA GLU A 301 -9.56 13.72 0.27
C GLU A 301 -9.90 12.47 1.09
N SER A 302 -9.01 12.10 2.02
CA SER A 302 -9.32 11.05 2.98
C SER A 302 -10.53 11.45 3.82
N ASN A 303 -11.55 10.61 3.85
CA ASN A 303 -12.72 10.82 4.69
C ASN A 303 -12.68 10.00 5.98
N GLN A 304 -11.65 9.14 6.17
CA GLN A 304 -11.52 8.16 7.26
C GLN A 304 -12.78 7.31 7.52
N ARG A 305 -13.72 7.26 6.57
CA ARG A 305 -14.97 6.48 6.69
C ARG A 305 -14.76 5.12 6.02
N ALA A 306 -15.48 4.13 6.51
CA ALA A 306 -15.46 2.79 5.93
C ALA A 306 -16.11 2.72 4.53
N GLU A 307 -16.95 3.70 4.18
CA GLU A 307 -17.68 3.72 2.91
C GLU A 307 -16.94 4.51 1.81
N PRO A 308 -16.92 3.99 0.56
CA PRO A 308 -16.36 4.70 -0.56
C PRO A 308 -17.03 6.04 -0.83
N LEU A 309 -16.22 7.07 -1.05
CA LEU A 309 -16.68 8.36 -1.54
C LEU A 309 -17.35 8.20 -2.91
N LYS A 310 -18.39 8.98 -3.17
CA LYS A 310 -18.99 9.07 -4.50
C LYS A 310 -18.56 10.40 -5.10
N ILE A 311 -17.93 10.35 -6.27
CA ILE A 311 -17.50 11.53 -7.01
C ILE A 311 -18.20 11.57 -8.37
N GLU A 312 -18.47 12.78 -8.85
CA GLU A 312 -19.06 13.01 -10.17
C GLU A 312 -18.03 13.65 -11.10
N LEU A 313 -17.82 13.00 -12.25
CA LEU A 313 -16.90 13.43 -13.30
C LEU A 313 -17.73 13.70 -14.56
N LYS A 314 -17.93 14.98 -14.87
CA LYS A 314 -18.83 15.45 -15.90
C LYS A 314 -18.05 15.96 -17.11
N PHE A 315 -18.34 15.42 -18.28
CA PHE A 315 -17.87 16.00 -19.53
C PHE A 315 -18.65 17.27 -19.87
N ASP A 316 -17.95 18.22 -20.50
CA ASP A 316 -18.57 19.40 -21.09
C ASP A 316 -19.38 18.99 -22.32
N LYS A 317 -20.70 18.91 -22.13
CA LYS A 317 -21.64 18.45 -23.15
C LYS A 317 -21.68 19.40 -24.34
N ASP A 318 -21.62 20.71 -24.10
CA ASP A 318 -21.70 21.71 -25.17
C ASP A 318 -20.48 21.58 -26.10
N ASN A 319 -19.29 21.37 -25.53
CA ASN A 319 -18.06 21.13 -26.31
C ASN A 319 -18.12 19.82 -27.14
N ILE A 320 -18.70 18.77 -26.57
CA ILE A 320 -18.93 17.50 -27.28
C ILE A 320 -19.91 17.71 -28.44
N ASP A 321 -21.05 18.32 -28.17
CA ASP A 321 -22.12 18.55 -29.15
C ASP A 321 -21.61 19.45 -30.30
N ASP A 322 -20.86 20.51 -29.99
CA ASP A 322 -20.22 21.39 -30.98
C ASP A 322 -19.24 20.62 -31.87
N TYR A 323 -18.44 19.72 -31.31
CA TYR A 323 -17.54 18.89 -32.10
C TYR A 323 -18.29 17.92 -33.02
N ILE A 324 -19.34 17.28 -32.54
CA ILE A 324 -20.19 16.39 -33.34
C ILE A 324 -20.85 17.15 -34.48
N LYS A 325 -21.37 18.35 -34.19
CA LYS A 325 -21.97 19.24 -35.20
C LYS A 325 -20.94 19.63 -36.26
N ARG A 326 -19.74 20.03 -35.84
CA ARG A 326 -18.63 20.36 -36.75
C ARG A 326 -18.29 19.18 -37.68
N ILE A 327 -18.24 17.95 -37.16
CA ILE A 327 -18.03 16.75 -38.00
C ILE A 327 -19.15 16.59 -39.03
N LYS A 328 -20.41 16.77 -38.62
CA LYS A 328 -21.56 16.68 -39.54
C LYS A 328 -21.46 17.73 -40.66
N ASP A 329 -21.10 18.96 -40.32
CA ASP A 329 -20.95 20.05 -41.28
C ASP A 329 -19.80 19.77 -42.27
N ILE A 330 -18.65 19.28 -41.79
CA ILE A 330 -17.54 18.83 -42.64
C ILE A 330 -18.01 17.74 -43.63
N LYS A 331 -18.77 16.76 -43.15
CA LYS A 331 -19.30 15.68 -44.00
C LYS A 331 -20.27 16.22 -45.07
N ILE A 332 -21.09 17.23 -44.75
CA ILE A 332 -21.99 17.88 -45.72
C ILE A 332 -21.18 18.67 -46.76
N HIS A 333 -20.21 19.46 -46.33
CA HIS A 333 -19.37 20.24 -47.25
C HIS A 333 -18.51 19.33 -48.14
N ALA A 334 -18.01 18.21 -47.62
CA ALA A 334 -17.29 17.22 -48.43
C ALA A 334 -18.17 16.63 -49.55
N LYS A 335 -19.46 16.39 -49.29
CA LYS A 335 -20.41 15.95 -50.33
C LYS A 335 -20.56 17.03 -51.41
N SER A 336 -20.81 18.28 -51.00
CA SER A 336 -20.93 19.41 -51.94
C SER A 336 -19.66 19.55 -52.80
N PHE A 337 -18.48 19.52 -52.17
CA PHE A 337 -17.19 19.56 -52.85
C PHE A 337 -17.06 18.44 -53.91
N MET A 338 -17.49 17.21 -53.59
CA MET A 338 -17.43 16.10 -54.54
C MET A 338 -18.47 16.18 -55.67
N GLU A 339 -19.62 16.83 -55.43
CA GLU A 339 -20.61 17.13 -56.47
C GLU A 339 -20.06 18.18 -57.45
N ASP A 340 -19.47 19.26 -56.94
CA ASP A 340 -18.83 20.32 -57.73
C ASP A 340 -17.65 19.76 -58.53
N TYR A 341 -16.77 18.99 -57.88
CA TYR A 341 -15.69 18.27 -58.56
C TYR A 341 -16.21 17.38 -59.69
N THR A 342 -17.30 16.63 -59.47
CA THR A 342 -17.86 15.74 -60.52
C THR A 342 -18.43 16.53 -61.70
N LYS A 343 -19.04 17.68 -61.43
CA LYS A 343 -19.54 18.60 -62.47
C LYS A 343 -18.38 19.18 -63.28
N ASP A 344 -17.34 19.66 -62.61
CA ASP A 344 -16.16 20.23 -63.27
C ASP A 344 -15.33 19.15 -63.99
N LEU A 345 -15.30 17.92 -63.49
CA LEU A 345 -14.70 16.78 -64.15
C LEU A 345 -15.40 16.46 -65.48
N ASN A 346 -16.73 16.50 -65.52
CA ASN A 346 -17.48 16.35 -66.78
C ASN A 346 -17.14 17.47 -67.78
N LYS A 347 -17.00 18.71 -67.30
CA LYS A 347 -16.57 19.84 -68.13
C LYS A 347 -15.15 19.64 -68.64
N ALA A 348 -14.24 19.18 -67.78
CA ALA A 348 -12.86 18.86 -68.11
C ALA A 348 -12.79 17.82 -69.23
N TYR A 349 -13.54 16.72 -69.15
CA TYR A 349 -13.62 15.71 -70.22
C TYR A 349 -14.23 16.24 -71.52
N LYS A 350 -15.25 17.10 -71.44
CA LYS A 350 -15.90 17.68 -72.61
C LYS A 350 -14.96 18.60 -73.39
N GLU A 351 -14.26 19.48 -72.67
CA GLU A 351 -13.35 20.49 -73.22
C GLU A 351 -11.91 19.97 -73.40
N LYS A 352 -11.61 18.77 -72.87
CA LYS A 352 -10.27 18.17 -72.80
C LYS A 352 -9.21 19.06 -72.15
N ASP A 353 -9.59 19.70 -71.06
CA ASP A 353 -8.74 20.69 -70.39
C ASP A 353 -8.71 20.42 -68.88
N TYR A 354 -7.54 20.03 -68.39
CA TYR A 354 -7.33 19.69 -66.97
C TYR A 354 -7.55 20.90 -66.03
N LYS A 355 -7.44 22.14 -66.53
CA LYS A 355 -7.53 23.34 -65.68
C LYS A 355 -8.83 23.42 -64.88
N TYR A 356 -9.91 22.80 -65.37
CA TYR A 356 -11.21 22.80 -64.70
C TYR A 356 -11.22 22.00 -63.39
N ILE A 357 -10.32 21.04 -63.21
CA ILE A 357 -10.24 20.22 -61.99
C ILE A 357 -8.94 20.40 -61.20
N GLY A 358 -7.96 21.13 -61.74
CA GLY A 358 -6.63 21.25 -61.13
C GLY A 358 -6.62 21.84 -59.72
N SER A 359 -7.59 22.71 -59.38
CA SER A 359 -7.72 23.27 -58.03
C SER A 359 -8.21 22.28 -56.99
N TYR A 360 -8.88 21.20 -57.41
CA TYR A 360 -9.43 20.18 -56.51
C TYR A 360 -8.38 19.14 -56.09
N ILE A 361 -7.31 18.98 -56.87
CA ILE A 361 -6.35 17.89 -56.72
C ILE A 361 -5.04 18.45 -56.15
N LYS A 362 -4.39 17.67 -55.28
CA LYS A 362 -3.06 18.03 -54.78
C LYS A 362 -2.07 18.20 -55.94
N LYS A 363 -1.45 19.38 -56.00
CA LYS A 363 -0.40 19.70 -56.98
C LYS A 363 0.82 18.78 -56.84
N ASP A 364 1.49 18.54 -57.96
CA ASP A 364 2.72 17.74 -58.06
C ASP A 364 2.55 16.32 -57.51
N SER A 365 1.34 15.76 -57.64
CA SER A 365 1.02 14.41 -57.18
C SER A 365 0.84 13.44 -58.35
N ASP A 366 1.06 12.15 -58.09
CA ASP A 366 0.78 11.08 -59.05
C ASP A 366 -0.68 11.11 -59.53
N LEU A 367 -1.59 11.51 -58.62
CA LEU A 367 -3.00 11.68 -58.94
C LEU A 367 -3.22 12.82 -59.94
N GLU A 368 -2.54 13.96 -59.79
CA GLU A 368 -2.61 15.05 -60.77
C GLU A 368 -2.15 14.56 -62.15
N GLN A 369 -0.99 13.90 -62.23
CA GLN A 369 -0.45 13.40 -63.49
C GLN A 369 -1.41 12.39 -64.15
N HIS A 370 -1.95 11.47 -63.36
CA HIS A 370 -2.92 10.49 -63.83
C HIS A 370 -4.21 11.14 -64.34
N MET A 371 -4.79 12.07 -63.58
CA MET A 371 -6.03 12.74 -63.94
C MET A 371 -5.87 13.65 -65.15
N ARG A 372 -4.72 14.32 -65.30
CA ARG A 372 -4.38 15.11 -66.48
C ARG A 372 -4.36 14.26 -67.74
N SER A 373 -3.66 13.13 -67.70
CA SER A 373 -3.60 12.16 -68.80
C SER A 373 -5.00 11.62 -69.18
N MET A 374 -5.82 11.31 -68.17
CA MET A 374 -7.19 10.85 -68.36
C MET A 374 -8.08 11.89 -69.06
N VAL A 375 -8.03 13.15 -68.61
CA VAL A 375 -8.87 14.25 -69.12
C VAL A 375 -8.49 14.68 -70.53
N GLU A 376 -7.19 14.83 -70.79
CA GLU A 376 -6.67 15.34 -72.08
C GLU A 376 -6.66 14.24 -73.17
N GLY A 377 -6.84 12.98 -72.77
CA GLY A 377 -6.84 11.82 -73.65
C GLY A 377 -8.03 11.70 -74.61
N LYS A 378 -8.18 10.52 -75.21
CA LYS A 378 -9.28 10.21 -76.16
C LYS A 378 -10.58 9.82 -75.46
N MET A 379 -10.57 9.55 -74.16
CA MET A 379 -11.75 9.12 -73.41
C MET A 379 -12.69 10.30 -73.13
N ARG A 380 -13.94 10.20 -73.60
CA ARG A 380 -15.02 11.12 -73.22
C ARG A 380 -15.89 10.43 -72.18
N ASN A 381 -15.72 10.81 -70.93
CA ASN A 381 -16.57 10.34 -69.84
C ASN A 381 -17.57 11.43 -69.47
N GLN A 382 -18.82 11.05 -69.25
CA GLN A 382 -19.80 11.89 -68.58
C GLN A 382 -20.46 11.06 -67.49
N TYR A 383 -20.46 11.62 -66.29
CA TYR A 383 -21.01 11.04 -65.07
C TYR A 383 -22.27 11.79 -64.65
N LYS A 384 -23.25 11.07 -64.13
CA LYS A 384 -24.36 11.69 -63.39
C LYS A 384 -23.90 12.17 -62.01
N ARG A 385 -24.79 12.89 -61.30
CA ARG A 385 -24.57 13.33 -59.91
C ARG A 385 -24.18 12.11 -59.06
N PRO A 386 -23.14 12.22 -58.20
CA PRO A 386 -22.70 11.10 -57.40
C PRO A 386 -23.74 10.72 -56.33
N GLU A 387 -23.87 9.43 -56.06
CA GLU A 387 -24.59 8.89 -54.91
C GLU A 387 -23.58 8.50 -53.84
N PHE A 388 -23.72 9.04 -52.62
CA PHE A 388 -22.77 8.82 -51.55
C PHE A 388 -23.14 7.59 -50.72
N GLU A 389 -22.23 6.62 -50.65
CA GLU A 389 -22.38 5.45 -49.76
C GLU A 389 -21.83 5.75 -48.37
N SER A 390 -20.66 6.38 -48.27
CA SER A 390 -20.08 6.78 -46.98
C SER A 390 -19.27 8.06 -47.07
N VAL A 391 -19.25 8.82 -45.98
CA VAL A 391 -18.45 10.04 -45.80
C VAL A 391 -17.98 10.07 -44.35
N ASP A 392 -16.71 9.79 -44.15
CA ASP A 392 -16.13 9.55 -42.83
C ASP A 392 -14.95 10.48 -42.58
N TYR A 393 -15.08 11.33 -41.57
CA TYR A 393 -14.04 12.28 -41.16
C TYR A 393 -13.21 11.69 -40.03
N HIS A 394 -11.89 11.63 -40.21
CA HIS A 394 -10.92 11.20 -39.21
C HIS A 394 -9.69 12.12 -39.35
N ASP A 395 -9.35 12.82 -38.27
CA ASP A 395 -8.15 13.66 -38.13
C ASP A 395 -7.70 14.43 -39.39
N GLY A 396 -8.48 15.45 -39.78
CA GLY A 396 -8.17 16.28 -40.94
C GLY A 396 -8.31 15.57 -42.31
N ARG A 397 -8.82 14.34 -42.35
CA ARG A 397 -9.09 13.59 -43.58
C ARG A 397 -10.55 13.18 -43.69
N VAL A 398 -11.10 13.27 -44.89
CA VAL A 398 -12.44 12.74 -45.20
C VAL A 398 -12.29 11.61 -46.22
N ASN A 399 -12.69 10.40 -45.83
CA ASN A 399 -12.83 9.28 -46.74
C ASN A 399 -14.24 9.30 -47.33
N VAL A 400 -14.34 9.37 -48.65
CA VAL A 400 -15.62 9.40 -49.37
C VAL A 400 -15.74 8.17 -50.24
N VAL A 401 -16.80 7.39 -50.06
CA VAL A 401 -17.19 6.33 -50.98
C VAL A 401 -18.45 6.77 -51.70
N LEU A 402 -18.39 6.82 -53.03
CA LEU A 402 -19.50 7.26 -53.86
C LEU A 402 -19.64 6.42 -55.12
N LYS A 403 -20.80 6.49 -55.74
CA LYS A 403 -21.17 5.86 -56.99
C LYS A 403 -21.47 6.91 -58.05
N LYS A 404 -21.02 6.67 -59.28
CA LYS A 404 -21.27 7.51 -60.45
C LYS A 404 -21.75 6.67 -61.62
N GLU A 405 -22.87 7.05 -62.22
CA GLU A 405 -23.36 6.41 -63.46
C GLU A 405 -22.71 7.04 -64.69
N LYS A 406 -22.10 6.22 -65.55
CA LYS A 406 -21.57 6.61 -66.85
C LYS A 406 -22.68 6.59 -67.92
N GLN A 407 -22.52 7.31 -69.03
CA GLN A 407 -23.50 7.40 -70.15
C GLN A 407 -24.12 6.07 -70.67
N LYS A 408 -23.53 4.90 -70.36
CA LYS A 408 -24.05 3.57 -70.74
C LYS A 408 -24.81 2.83 -69.61
N LYS A 409 -25.24 3.55 -68.55
CA LYS A 409 -25.81 2.97 -67.32
C LYS A 409 -24.85 2.09 -66.52
N GLU A 410 -23.56 2.18 -66.81
CA GLU A 410 -22.53 1.49 -66.05
C GLU A 410 -22.24 2.28 -64.77
N MET A 411 -22.33 1.61 -63.62
CA MET A 411 -22.07 2.21 -62.31
C MET A 411 -20.62 2.00 -61.94
N ILE A 412 -19.92 3.08 -61.62
CA ILE A 412 -18.56 3.05 -61.08
C ILE A 412 -18.64 3.43 -59.62
N LYS A 413 -18.09 2.59 -58.75
CA LYS A 413 -17.91 2.87 -57.34
C LYS A 413 -16.48 3.32 -57.12
N SER A 414 -16.31 4.41 -56.40
CA SER A 414 -15.02 5.05 -56.21
C SER A 414 -14.82 5.45 -54.77
N LYS A 415 -13.58 5.30 -54.30
CA LYS A 415 -13.10 5.78 -53.01
C LYS A 415 -12.17 6.96 -53.21
N TYR A 416 -12.43 8.04 -52.47
CA TYR A 416 -11.60 9.24 -52.42
C TYR A 416 -11.11 9.49 -51.00
N THR A 417 -9.89 10.01 -50.89
CA THR A 417 -9.37 10.58 -49.65
C THR A 417 -9.20 12.07 -49.85
N LEU A 418 -9.89 12.87 -49.03
CA LEU A 418 -9.79 14.32 -49.04
C LEU A 418 -8.97 14.77 -47.83
N LYS A 419 -8.12 15.78 -48.03
CA LYS A 419 -7.57 16.59 -46.94
C LYS A 419 -8.56 17.71 -46.64
N TYR A 420 -8.94 17.87 -45.39
CA TYR A 420 -9.69 19.03 -44.91
C TYR A 420 -8.73 20.05 -44.30
N ASN A 421 -8.87 21.32 -44.67
CA ASN A 421 -8.13 22.41 -44.07
C ASN A 421 -9.05 23.20 -43.14
N GLU A 422 -8.85 23.10 -41.83
CA GLU A 422 -9.72 23.78 -40.86
C GLU A 422 -9.64 25.31 -40.97
N ALA A 423 -8.55 25.89 -41.46
CA ALA A 423 -8.33 27.34 -41.47
C ALA A 423 -9.21 28.09 -42.47
N ASP A 424 -9.55 27.45 -43.60
CA ASP A 424 -10.33 28.03 -44.69
C ASP A 424 -11.51 27.14 -45.11
N GLU A 425 -11.79 26.09 -44.33
CA GLU A 425 -12.85 25.10 -44.55
C GLU A 425 -12.79 24.43 -45.94
N SER A 426 -11.60 24.39 -46.56
CA SER A 426 -11.43 23.84 -47.91
C SER A 426 -11.07 22.35 -47.93
N PHE A 427 -11.30 21.71 -49.08
CA PHE A 427 -10.96 20.32 -49.33
C PHE A 427 -9.99 20.18 -50.50
N MET A 428 -9.17 19.14 -50.44
CA MET A 428 -8.25 18.77 -51.52
C MET A 428 -8.22 17.24 -51.68
N ILE A 429 -8.37 16.75 -52.90
CA ILE A 429 -8.29 15.33 -53.21
C ILE A 429 -6.82 14.89 -53.14
N LEU A 430 -6.54 13.96 -52.23
CA LEU A 430 -5.22 13.35 -52.06
C LEU A 430 -5.08 12.05 -52.86
N SER A 431 -6.13 11.24 -52.90
CA SER A 431 -6.12 9.94 -53.59
C SER A 431 -7.50 9.59 -54.13
N TYR A 432 -7.49 8.77 -55.18
CA TYR A 432 -8.68 8.25 -55.85
C TYR A 432 -8.42 6.81 -56.30
N GLN A 433 -9.41 5.94 -56.14
CA GLN A 433 -9.39 4.57 -56.63
C GLN A 433 -10.82 4.10 -56.93
N ASP A 434 -11.02 3.41 -58.05
CA ASP A 434 -12.26 2.65 -58.31
C ASP A 434 -12.23 1.30 -57.58
N ILE A 435 -13.34 0.90 -56.96
CA ILE A 435 -13.45 -0.28 -56.08
C ILE A 435 -14.64 -1.18 -56.39
#